data_AF-A0A1L9CU41-F1
#
_entry.id   AF-A0A1L9CU41-F1
#
_cell.length_a   1.000
_cell.length_b   1.000
_cell.length_c   1.000
_cell.angle_alpha   90.00
_cell.angle_beta   90.00
_cell.angle_gamma   90.00
#
_symmetry.space_group_name_H-M   'P 1'
#
loop_
_entity.id
_entity.type
_entity.pdbx_description
1 polymer ?
#
loop_
_entity_poly.entity_id
_entity_poly.type
_entity_poly.pdbx_seq_one_letter_code
_entity_poly.pdbx_strand_id
1 'polypeptide(L)'
;MNEEQSADAFMAAVARVQERSQPLLTSTGAAILIAVDFNIATDSRGIANRLGLAHALVLREIAGLSPRFVQVTRRDARTQRSFLEATAEGKALAAAARI
;
A
#
# COMPACT_ATOMS: atom_id res chain seq x y z
N MET A 1 -10.40 -18.71 7.62
CA MET A 1 -9.08 -18.29 7.12
C MET A 1 -8.22 -17.98 8.33
N ASN A 2 -7.10 -18.66 8.51
CA ASN A 2 -6.16 -18.34 9.60
C ASN A 2 -5.26 -17.16 9.19
N GLU A 3 -4.47 -16.66 10.13
CA GLU A 3 -3.61 -15.49 9.90
C GLU A 3 -2.53 -15.75 8.84
N GLU A 4 -1.95 -16.95 8.85
CA GLU A 4 -0.94 -17.39 7.87
C GLU A 4 -1.50 -17.41 6.44
N GLN A 5 -2.68 -18.00 6.23
CA GLN A 5 -3.36 -17.98 4.92
C GLN A 5 -3.70 -16.56 4.46
N SER A 6 -3.98 -15.65 5.40
CA SER A 6 -4.24 -14.23 5.08
C SER A 6 -2.95 -13.51 4.65
N ALA A 7 -1.83 -13.82 5.29
CA ALA A 7 -0.51 -13.29 4.95
C ALA A 7 -0.03 -13.81 3.58
N ASP A 8 -0.23 -15.10 3.29
CA ASP A 8 0.10 -15.70 2.00
C ASP A 8 -0.71 -15.07 0.86
N ALA A 9 -2.02 -14.89 1.08
CA ALA A 9 -2.89 -14.21 0.11
C ALA A 9 -2.45 -12.76 -0.13
N PHE A 10 -2.05 -12.06 0.94
CA PHE A 10 -1.51 -10.71 0.83
C PHE A 10 -0.21 -10.69 0.00
N MET A 11 0.76 -11.55 0.31
CA MET A 11 2.03 -11.60 -0.41
C MET A 11 1.86 -12.00 -1.87
N ALA A 12 0.94 -12.92 -2.17
CA ALA A 12 0.59 -13.28 -3.54
C ALA A 12 -0.01 -12.10 -4.31
N ALA A 13 -0.85 -11.28 -3.66
CA ALA A 13 -1.40 -10.08 -4.27
C ALA A 13 -0.31 -9.01 -4.53
N VAL A 14 0.60 -8.82 -3.60
CA VAL A 14 1.74 -7.90 -3.75
C VAL A 14 2.63 -8.29 -4.93
N ALA A 15 2.98 -9.57 -5.05
CA ALA A 15 3.81 -10.07 -6.14
C ALA A 15 3.17 -9.77 -7.52
N ARG A 16 1.86 -10.03 -7.67
CA ARG A 16 1.12 -9.76 -8.91
C ARG A 16 1.09 -8.28 -9.28
N VAL A 17 0.85 -7.39 -8.31
CA VAL A 17 0.89 -5.95 -8.55
C VAL A 17 2.29 -5.54 -9.00
N GLN A 18 3.33 -6.00 -8.30
CA GLN A 18 4.71 -5.65 -8.60
C GLN A 18 5.09 -6.09 -10.02
N GLU A 19 4.83 -7.34 -10.41
CA GLU A 19 5.12 -7.85 -11.75
C GLU A 19 4.48 -7.01 -12.86
N ARG A 20 3.23 -6.59 -12.67
CA ARG A 20 2.47 -5.82 -13.68
C ARG A 20 2.85 -4.35 -13.77
N SER A 21 3.52 -3.85 -12.75
CA SER A 21 3.81 -2.43 -12.62
C SER A 21 5.30 -2.12 -12.70
N GLN A 22 6.17 -3.12 -12.88
CA GLN A 22 7.59 -2.86 -13.11
C GLN A 22 7.79 -1.99 -14.37
N PRO A 23 8.66 -0.97 -14.32
CA PRO A 23 9.51 -0.54 -13.20
C PRO A 23 8.87 0.53 -12.28
N LEU A 24 7.59 0.85 -12.43
CA LEU A 24 6.89 1.95 -11.74
C LEU A 24 6.76 1.76 -10.23
N LEU A 25 6.55 0.52 -9.75
CA LEU A 25 6.38 0.23 -8.31
C LEU A 25 7.48 -0.67 -7.78
N THR A 26 8.00 -0.30 -6.62
CA THR A 26 8.80 -1.19 -5.77
C THR A 26 7.90 -2.26 -5.13
N SER A 27 8.48 -3.32 -4.57
CA SER A 27 7.74 -4.29 -3.76
C SER A 27 7.02 -3.63 -2.57
N THR A 28 7.66 -2.66 -1.92
CA THR A 28 7.05 -1.90 -0.82
C THR A 28 5.91 -1.01 -1.30
N GLY A 29 6.07 -0.34 -2.45
CA GLY A 29 5.01 0.45 -3.06
C GLY A 29 3.78 -0.39 -3.42
N ALA A 30 3.98 -1.57 -3.99
CA ALA A 30 2.92 -2.55 -4.25
C ALA A 30 2.23 -3.01 -2.95
N ALA A 31 3.01 -3.31 -1.90
CA ALA A 31 2.48 -3.69 -0.59
C ALA A 31 1.63 -2.58 0.06
N ILE A 32 2.05 -1.32 -0.07
CA ILE A 32 1.29 -0.17 0.42
C ILE A 32 -0.03 -0.04 -0.32
N LEU A 33 -0.02 -0.14 -1.66
CA LEU A 33 -1.23 -0.06 -2.47
C LEU A 33 -2.24 -1.15 -2.10
N ILE A 34 -1.79 -2.40 -1.98
CA ILE A 34 -2.65 -3.52 -1.55
C ILE A 34 -3.18 -3.31 -0.13
N ALA A 35 -2.36 -2.86 0.81
CA ALA A 35 -2.80 -2.62 2.18
C ALA A 35 -3.91 -1.56 2.28
N VAL A 36 -3.81 -0.50 1.46
CA VAL A 36 -4.84 0.55 1.37
C VAL A 36 -6.10 0.03 0.67
N ASP A 37 -5.96 -0.63 -0.47
CA ASP A 37 -7.10 -1.12 -1.27
C ASP A 37 -7.89 -2.23 -0.57
N PHE A 38 -7.22 -3.08 0.22
CA PHE A 38 -7.86 -4.15 0.99
C PHE A 38 -8.31 -3.67 2.37
N ASN A 39 -8.16 -2.38 2.68
CA ASN A 39 -8.50 -1.77 3.96
C ASN A 39 -7.81 -2.45 5.18
N ILE A 40 -6.60 -2.99 4.97
CA ILE A 40 -5.76 -3.58 6.03
C ILE A 40 -5.15 -2.45 6.88
N ALA A 41 -4.71 -1.38 6.23
CA ALA A 41 -4.29 -0.14 6.86
C ALA A 41 -4.41 1.02 5.86
N THR A 42 -5.04 2.11 6.28
CA THR A 42 -5.33 3.29 5.43
C THR A 42 -4.52 4.52 5.83
N ASP A 43 -3.44 4.32 6.59
CA ASP A 43 -2.54 5.40 6.97
C ASP A 43 -1.10 4.93 7.16
N SER A 44 -0.16 5.87 7.04
CA SER A 44 1.28 5.59 7.04
C SER A 44 1.79 4.91 8.32
N ARG A 45 1.15 5.12 9.49
CA ARG A 45 1.59 4.51 10.76
C ARG A 45 1.05 3.09 10.88
N GLY A 46 -0.23 2.89 10.54
CA GLY A 46 -0.83 1.55 10.49
C GLY A 46 -0.08 0.64 9.52
N ILE A 47 0.25 1.15 8.33
CA ILE A 47 1.04 0.44 7.31
C ILE A 47 2.43 0.08 7.84
N ALA A 48 3.15 1.05 8.43
CA ALA A 48 4.47 0.79 8.99
C ALA A 48 4.45 -0.33 10.03
N ASN A 49 3.47 -0.32 10.93
CA ASN A 49 3.33 -1.34 11.96
C ASN A 49 2.99 -2.72 11.36
N ARG A 50 2.06 -2.78 10.41
CA ARG A 50 1.63 -4.04 9.76
C ARG A 50 2.73 -4.68 8.92
N LEU A 51 3.55 -3.87 8.26
CA LEU A 51 4.64 -4.36 7.41
C LEU A 51 5.98 -4.50 8.16
N GLY A 52 6.05 -4.11 9.43
CA GLY A 52 7.29 -4.13 10.20
C GLY A 52 8.35 -3.16 9.66
N LEU A 53 7.93 -2.03 9.09
CA LEU A 53 8.81 -1.06 8.42
C LEU A 53 8.98 0.22 9.23
N ALA A 54 10.11 0.89 9.03
CA ALA A 54 10.30 2.25 9.55
C ALA A 54 9.30 3.23 8.89
N HIS A 55 8.66 4.07 9.70
CA HIS A 55 7.66 5.04 9.22
C HIS A 55 8.21 5.96 8.11
N ALA A 56 9.47 6.37 8.20
CA ALA A 56 10.12 7.19 7.18
C ALA A 56 10.22 6.48 5.80
N LEU A 57 10.45 5.16 5.77
CA LEU A 57 10.46 4.39 4.52
C LEU A 57 9.06 4.34 3.90
N VAL A 58 8.03 4.15 4.72
CA VAL A 58 6.63 4.19 4.27
C VAL A 58 6.28 5.56 3.71
N LEU A 59 6.71 6.65 4.35
CA LEU A 59 6.49 8.01 3.84
C LEU A 59 7.19 8.26 2.49
N ARG A 60 8.41 7.73 2.31
CA ARG A 60 9.14 7.81 1.04
C ARG A 60 8.38 7.11 -0.08
N GLU A 61 7.89 5.90 0.16
CA GLU A 61 7.12 5.16 -0.84
C GLU A 61 5.78 5.85 -1.14
N ILE A 62 5.06 6.34 -0.11
CA ILE A 62 3.84 7.14 -0.32
C ILE A 62 4.10 8.36 -1.21
N ALA A 63 5.26 9.01 -1.06
CA ALA A 63 5.62 10.15 -1.92
C ALA A 63 5.83 9.75 -3.39
N GLY A 64 6.28 8.51 -3.67
CA GLY A 64 6.36 7.98 -5.04
C GLY A 64 5.02 7.49 -5.60
N LEU A 65 4.13 7.01 -4.73
CA LEU A 65 2.79 6.53 -5.11
C LEU A 65 1.79 7.66 -5.36
N SER A 66 1.91 8.76 -4.61
CA SER A 66 0.95 9.85 -4.61
C SER A 66 1.31 10.93 -5.62
N PRO A 67 0.32 11.50 -6.35
CA PRO A 67 -1.12 11.23 -6.26
C PRO A 67 -1.61 10.09 -7.14
N ARG A 68 -0.74 9.47 -7.95
CA ARG A 68 -1.15 8.60 -9.05
C ARG A 68 -1.92 7.34 -8.61
N PHE A 69 -1.35 6.56 -7.70
CA PHE A 69 -1.94 5.29 -7.23
C PHE A 69 -2.62 5.42 -5.86
N VAL A 70 -2.14 6.36 -5.03
CA VAL A 70 -2.78 6.69 -3.75
C VAL A 70 -2.94 8.20 -3.60
N GLN A 71 -4.08 8.62 -3.07
CA GLN A 71 -4.33 10.00 -2.68
C GLN A 71 -4.08 10.16 -1.19
N VAL A 72 -3.29 11.16 -0.80
CA VAL A 72 -3.22 11.59 0.60
C VAL A 72 -4.42 12.49 0.88
N THR A 73 -5.35 12.04 1.72
CA THR A 73 -6.58 12.79 2.04
C THR A 73 -6.41 13.72 3.23
N ARG A 74 -5.50 13.38 4.15
CA ARG A 74 -5.19 14.18 5.33
C ARG A 74 -3.78 13.89 5.82
N ARG A 75 -3.12 14.90 6.38
CA ARG A 75 -1.86 14.75 7.13
C ARG A 75 -2.00 15.33 8.53
N ASP A 76 -1.49 14.59 9.51
CA ASP A 76 -1.33 15.09 10.87
C ASP A 76 0.01 15.83 10.99
N ALA A 77 -0.04 17.12 11.29
CA ALA A 77 1.13 18.00 11.31
C ALA A 77 2.14 17.67 12.44
N ARG A 78 1.69 17.06 13.54
CA ARG A 78 2.55 16.73 14.68
C ARG A 78 3.30 15.42 14.48
N THR A 79 2.64 14.44 13.87
CA THR A 79 3.12 13.05 13.79
C THR A 79 3.57 12.63 12.39
N GLN A 80 3.37 13.49 11.38
CA GLN A 80 3.56 13.22 9.96
C GLN A 80 2.74 12.02 9.46
N ARG A 81 1.66 11.65 10.16
CA ARG A 81 0.78 10.55 9.76
C ARG A 81 -0.02 10.99 8.52
N SER A 82 0.13 10.26 7.42
CA SER A 82 -0.63 10.48 6.18
C SER A 82 -1.76 9.46 6.09
N PHE A 83 -2.98 9.93 5.88
CA PHE A 83 -4.16 9.10 5.63
C PHE A 83 -4.37 9.00 4.12
N LEU A 84 -4.67 7.80 3.65
CA LEU A 84 -4.58 7.41 2.25
C LEU A 84 -5.87 6.80 1.75
N GLU A 85 -6.18 7.05 0.48
CA GLU A 85 -7.16 6.32 -0.29
C GLU A 85 -6.53 5.85 -1.60
N ALA A 86 -6.87 4.65 -2.09
CA ALA A 86 -6.45 4.22 -3.41
C ALA A 86 -7.21 5.02 -4.49
N THR A 87 -6.49 5.53 -5.49
CA THR A 87 -7.12 6.22 -6.63
C THR A 87 -7.83 5.22 -7.54
N ALA A 88 -8.55 5.70 -8.57
CA ALA A 88 -9.11 4.83 -9.59
C ALA A 88 -8.03 3.99 -10.29
N GLU A 89 -6.88 4.60 -10.62
CA GLU A 89 -5.75 3.87 -11.22
C GLU A 89 -5.13 2.86 -10.25
N GLY A 90 -4.95 3.25 -8.98
CA GLY A 90 -4.47 2.34 -7.94
C GLY A 90 -5.40 1.14 -7.73
N LYS A 91 -6.71 1.38 -7.68
CA LYS A 91 -7.74 0.32 -7.59
C LYS A 91 -7.73 -0.58 -8.81
N ALA A 92 -7.61 -0.03 -10.01
CA ALA A 92 -7.53 -0.82 -11.24
C ALA A 92 -6.29 -1.73 -11.25
N LEU A 93 -5.15 -1.20 -10.79
CA LEU A 93 -3.93 -1.97 -10.66
C LEU A 93 -4.03 -3.06 -9.57
N ALA A 94 -4.61 -2.73 -8.41
CA ALA A 94 -4.83 -3.68 -7.32
C ALA A 94 -5.87 -4.76 -7.69
N ALA A 95 -6.87 -4.44 -8.51
CA ALA A 95 -7.87 -5.38 -8.98
C ALA A 95 -7.25 -6.53 -9.81
N ALA A 96 -6.14 -6.28 -10.50
CA ALA A 96 -5.41 -7.32 -11.22
C ALA A 96 -4.79 -8.39 -10.29
N ALA A 97 -4.78 -8.16 -8.97
CA ALA A 97 -4.34 -9.09 -7.95
C ALA A 97 -5.48 -9.84 -7.26
N ARG A 98 -6.75 -9.46 -7.49
CA ARG A 98 -7.92 -10.20 -7.01
C ARG A 98 -8.17 -11.39 -7.95
N ILE A 99 -8.39 -12.56 -7.37
CA ILE A 99 -8.85 -13.78 -8.08
C ILE A 99 -10.38 -13.75 -8.07
#